data_AF-A0A3D5SBV0-F1
#
_entry.id   AF-A0A3D5SBV0-F1
#
_cell.length_a   1.000
_cell.length_b   1.000
_cell.length_c   1.000
_cell.angle_alpha   90.00
_cell.angle_beta   90.00
_cell.angle_gamma   90.00
#
_symmetry.space_group_name_H-M   'P 1'
#
loop_
_entity.id
_entity.type
_entity.pdbx_description
1 polymer ?
#
loop_
_entity_poly.entity_id
_entity_poly.type
_entity_poly.pdbx_seq_one_letter_code
_entity_poly.pdbx_strand_id
1 'polypeptide(L)'
;RVNPNTGEAVPEPTRSRILETRNFELDRTISYTRNAVGQVRRMTVAVAVDDLLASANDVSTEEVDGEIAPTPTLRNGKLPWESTDLERLTVLVQNAVGYDVTRGDRVIVVNTPFLRLDPEVAAPIALKLWEQDIFWLALKWFLGVAAFLMVIFMVLRPTLNRLTENSQKIKELEGRHKAALHAVMENSDGLTETIGPDGKVTLNSPNKNLLPSPDDRLEDQIDMVRNMVTDDPDRVAQVIQGWSNSE
;
A
#
# COMPACT_ATOMS: atom_id res chain seq x y z
N ARG A 1 46.70 -98.45 -89.43
CA ARG A 1 47.00 -98.35 -90.89
C ARG A 1 48.45 -97.86 -91.04
N VAL A 2 49.23 -98.38 -91.99
CA VAL A 2 50.65 -97.98 -92.20
C VAL A 2 50.74 -97.23 -93.53
N ASN A 3 51.50 -96.13 -93.59
CA ASN A 3 51.61 -95.31 -94.80
C ASN A 3 52.46 -96.05 -95.86
N PRO A 4 51.93 -96.34 -97.06
CA PRO A 4 52.63 -97.19 -98.05
C PRO A 4 53.90 -96.56 -98.65
N ASN A 5 54.17 -95.27 -98.44
CA ASN A 5 55.39 -94.62 -98.95
C ASN A 5 56.53 -94.53 -97.92
N THR A 6 56.27 -94.68 -96.62
CA THR A 6 57.29 -94.51 -95.56
C THR A 6 57.32 -95.63 -94.51
N GLY A 7 56.36 -96.57 -94.52
CA GLY A 7 56.40 -97.77 -93.66
C GLY A 7 56.12 -97.54 -92.17
N GLU A 8 55.86 -96.30 -91.73
CA GLU A 8 55.52 -95.98 -90.35
C GLU A 8 54.01 -96.06 -90.06
N ALA A 9 53.68 -96.45 -88.83
CA ALA A 9 52.30 -96.58 -88.37
C ALA A 9 51.61 -95.21 -88.27
N VAL A 10 50.46 -95.05 -88.93
CA VAL A 10 49.65 -93.83 -88.86
C VAL A 10 48.98 -93.77 -87.48
N PRO A 11 49.24 -92.74 -86.65
CA PRO A 11 48.59 -92.63 -85.34
C PRO A 11 47.09 -92.47 -85.53
N GLU A 12 46.30 -93.29 -84.83
CA GLU A 12 44.84 -93.23 -84.93
C GLU A 12 44.29 -91.96 -84.26
N PRO A 13 43.28 -91.30 -84.85
CA PRO A 13 42.72 -90.07 -84.28
C PRO A 13 41.99 -90.39 -82.98
N THR A 14 42.59 -90.01 -81.85
CA THR A 14 41.97 -90.20 -80.54
C THR A 14 41.14 -88.98 -80.18
N ARG A 15 39.82 -89.14 -80.13
CA ARG A 15 38.88 -88.08 -79.72
C ARG A 15 38.69 -88.13 -78.20
N SER A 16 39.32 -87.21 -77.47
CA SER A 16 39.05 -87.03 -76.05
C SER A 16 37.90 -86.04 -75.83
N ARG A 17 37.00 -86.36 -74.90
CA ARG A 17 35.94 -85.46 -74.44
C ARG A 17 35.97 -85.44 -72.92
N ILE A 18 36.33 -84.31 -72.35
CA ILE A 18 36.35 -84.10 -70.90
C ILE A 18 35.10 -83.28 -70.57
N LEU A 19 34.20 -83.86 -69.78
CA LEU A 19 33.09 -83.12 -69.17
C LEU A 19 33.45 -82.86 -67.72
N GLU A 20 33.62 -81.59 -67.37
CA GLU A 20 33.88 -81.15 -66.01
C GLU A 20 32.65 -80.38 -65.52
N THR A 21 31.98 -80.89 -64.50
CA THR A 21 30.90 -80.17 -63.82
C THR A 21 31.50 -79.51 -62.59
N ARG A 22 31.52 -78.17 -62.56
CA ARG A 22 32.00 -77.41 -61.40
C ARG A 22 30.80 -76.84 -60.66
N ASN A 23 30.68 -77.23 -59.39
CA ASN A 23 29.75 -76.61 -58.47
C ASN A 23 30.47 -75.43 -57.80
N PHE A 24 29.87 -74.25 -57.91
CA PHE A 24 30.35 -73.07 -57.20
C PHE A 24 29.41 -72.82 -56.04
N GLU A 25 29.96 -72.77 -54.83
CA GLU A 25 29.25 -72.22 -53.68
C GLU A 25 29.33 -70.71 -53.81
N LEU A 26 28.17 -70.06 -53.97
CA LEU A 26 28.09 -68.62 -54.04
C LEU A 26 27.97 -68.08 -52.61
N ASP A 27 28.91 -67.22 -52.21
CA ASP A 27 28.88 -66.58 -50.89
C ASP A 27 27.58 -65.76 -50.75
N ARG A 28 26.75 -66.14 -49.78
CA ARG A 28 25.51 -65.43 -49.45
C ARG A 28 25.75 -64.53 -48.26
N THR A 29 25.79 -63.22 -48.49
CA THR A 29 25.75 -62.24 -47.40
C THR A 29 24.30 -61.92 -47.03
N ILE A 30 23.85 -62.39 -45.88
CA ILE A 30 22.53 -62.04 -45.33
C ILE A 30 22.71 -60.89 -44.35
N SER A 31 22.21 -59.70 -44.69
CA SER A 31 22.18 -58.57 -43.76
C SER A 31 20.85 -58.56 -43.01
N TYR A 32 20.92 -58.61 -41.68
CA TYR A 32 19.78 -58.37 -40.80
C TYR A 32 19.87 -56.95 -40.25
N THR A 33 19.00 -56.06 -40.72
CA THR A 33 18.85 -54.73 -40.12
C THR A 33 17.69 -54.76 -39.14
N ARG A 34 18.01 -54.67 -37.84
CA ARG A 34 17.00 -54.47 -36.80
C ARG A 34 16.88 -52.96 -36.55
N ASN A 35 15.79 -52.37 -37.01
CA ASN A 35 15.50 -50.97 -36.70
C ASN A 35 15.23 -50.82 -35.19
N ALA A 36 15.89 -49.86 -34.55
CA ALA A 36 15.57 -49.50 -33.17
C ALA A 36 14.13 -48.98 -33.09
N VAL A 37 13.37 -49.44 -32.10
CA VAL A 37 12.01 -48.92 -31.83
C VAL A 37 12.11 -47.51 -31.25
N GLY A 38 11.21 -46.61 -31.66
CA GLY A 38 11.15 -45.23 -31.14
C GLY A 38 11.92 -44.17 -31.95
N GLN A 39 12.24 -44.42 -33.22
CA GLN A 39 12.85 -43.39 -34.08
C GLN A 39 11.85 -42.29 -34.44
N VAL A 40 12.29 -41.03 -34.38
CA VAL A 40 11.48 -39.88 -34.80
C VAL A 40 11.43 -39.84 -36.32
N ARG A 41 10.25 -40.03 -36.90
CA ARG A 41 10.04 -39.97 -38.36
C ARG A 41 10.01 -38.55 -38.89
N ARG A 42 9.40 -37.63 -38.12
CA ARG A 42 9.20 -36.22 -38.48
C ARG A 42 8.89 -35.41 -37.24
N MET A 43 9.38 -34.18 -37.21
CA MET A 43 9.11 -33.19 -36.17
C MET A 43 8.47 -31.93 -36.75
N THR A 44 7.58 -31.30 -35.99
CA THR A 44 7.00 -30.00 -36.34
C THR A 44 7.00 -29.13 -35.09
N VAL A 45 7.68 -28.00 -35.16
CA VAL A 45 7.85 -27.07 -34.05
C VAL A 45 7.33 -25.71 -34.48
N ALA A 46 6.48 -25.12 -33.65
CA ALA A 46 6.01 -23.75 -33.81
C ALA A 46 6.35 -22.99 -32.52
N VAL A 47 7.05 -21.86 -32.67
CA VAL A 47 7.46 -21.01 -31.57
C VAL A 47 6.86 -19.62 -31.79
N ALA A 48 6.09 -19.15 -30.82
CA ALA A 48 5.64 -17.78 -30.76
C ALA A 48 6.52 -17.00 -29.79
N VAL A 49 6.99 -15.83 -30.19
CA VAL A 49 7.82 -14.94 -29.37
C VAL A 49 7.04 -13.65 -29.11
N ASP A 50 7.06 -13.18 -27.87
CA ASP A 50 6.44 -11.91 -27.46
C ASP A 50 7.30 -10.71 -27.90
N ASP A 51 6.67 -9.54 -28.02
CA ASP A 51 7.37 -8.29 -28.30
C ASP A 51 8.31 -7.91 -27.15
N LEU A 52 9.40 -7.21 -27.49
CA LEU A 52 10.41 -6.72 -26.54
C LEU A 52 9.84 -5.53 -25.75
N LEU A 53 10.21 -5.41 -24.47
CA LEU A 53 9.85 -4.22 -23.71
C LEU A 53 10.62 -3.03 -24.30
N ALA A 54 9.91 -2.00 -24.76
CA ALA A 54 10.56 -0.82 -25.30
C ALA A 54 11.33 -0.12 -24.17
N SER A 55 12.65 -0.16 -24.22
CA SER A 55 13.49 0.66 -23.34
C SER A 55 13.52 2.08 -23.89
N ALA A 56 13.59 3.09 -23.02
CA ALA A 56 13.66 4.50 -23.42
C ALA A 56 14.85 4.81 -24.36
N ASN A 57 15.86 3.94 -24.40
CA ASN A 57 17.04 4.04 -25.26
C ASN A 57 16.87 3.36 -26.63
N ASP A 58 15.86 2.51 -26.83
CA ASP A 58 15.64 1.82 -28.12
C ASP A 58 14.66 2.59 -29.03
N VAL A 59 14.00 3.62 -28.48
CA VAL A 59 13.15 4.57 -29.20
C VAL A 59 13.86 5.93 -29.27
N SER A 60 15.19 5.94 -29.35
CA SER A 60 15.91 7.13 -29.75
C SER A 60 15.93 7.18 -31.28
N THR A 61 15.20 8.15 -31.84
CA THR A 61 15.40 8.63 -33.21
C THR A 61 16.84 9.13 -33.30
N GLU A 62 17.79 8.28 -33.70
CA GLU A 62 19.09 8.78 -34.14
C GLU A 62 18.88 9.42 -35.52
N GLU A 63 18.82 10.75 -35.56
CA GLU A 63 18.99 11.53 -36.79
C GLU A 63 20.43 11.34 -37.28
N VAL A 64 20.65 10.30 -38.06
CA VAL A 64 21.84 10.18 -38.89
C VAL A 64 21.48 10.66 -40.28
N ASP A 65 22.00 11.83 -40.63
CA ASP A 65 22.21 12.30 -42.00
C ASP A 65 20.95 12.49 -42.88
N GLY A 66 19.95 13.22 -42.37
CA GLY A 66 18.87 13.79 -43.19
C GLY A 66 17.89 12.79 -43.83
N GLU A 67 18.07 11.49 -43.58
CA GLU A 67 17.15 10.43 -43.99
C GLU A 67 16.55 9.80 -42.74
N ILE A 68 15.24 9.96 -42.59
CA ILE A 68 14.49 9.56 -41.40
C ILE A 68 14.58 8.03 -41.29
N ALA A 69 15.42 7.54 -40.39
CA ALA A 69 15.42 6.12 -40.02
C ALA A 69 13.99 5.75 -39.56
N PRO A 70 13.41 4.64 -40.05
CA PRO A 70 12.04 4.28 -39.74
C PRO A 70 11.91 4.07 -38.23
N THR A 71 11.22 4.99 -37.56
CA THR A 71 10.86 4.84 -36.16
C THR A 71 10.09 3.53 -36.00
N PRO A 72 10.54 2.59 -35.16
CA PRO A 72 9.85 1.32 -35.04
C PRO A 72 8.45 1.55 -34.47
N THR A 73 7.43 1.14 -35.22
CA THR A 73 6.04 1.27 -34.79
C THR A 73 5.78 0.36 -33.60
N LEU A 74 5.62 0.96 -32.42
CA LEU A 74 5.32 0.22 -31.20
C LEU A 74 3.95 -0.48 -31.34
N ARG A 75 3.89 -1.76 -30.97
CA ARG A 75 2.64 -2.50 -30.86
C ARG A 75 2.32 -2.69 -29.38
N ASN A 76 1.22 -2.09 -28.92
CA ASN A 76 0.81 -2.15 -27.50
C ASN A 76 1.91 -1.69 -26.52
N GLY A 77 2.70 -0.67 -26.88
CA GLY A 77 3.79 -0.14 -26.05
C GLY A 77 5.06 -1.02 -26.01
N LYS A 78 5.14 -2.05 -26.86
CA LYS A 78 6.29 -2.94 -27.00
C LYS A 78 6.91 -2.84 -28.40
N LEU A 79 8.20 -3.17 -28.50
CA LEU A 79 8.98 -3.14 -29.73
C LEU A 79 8.91 -4.53 -30.41
N PRO A 80 8.42 -4.63 -31.66
CA PRO A 80 8.52 -5.88 -32.40
C PRO A 80 9.98 -6.26 -32.68
N TRP A 81 10.25 -7.55 -32.74
CA TRP A 81 11.55 -8.09 -33.15
C TRP A 81 11.90 -7.70 -34.59
N GLU A 82 13.17 -7.39 -34.82
CA GLU A 82 13.71 -7.21 -36.17
C GLU A 82 13.70 -8.55 -36.94
N SER A 83 13.54 -8.48 -38.26
CA SER A 83 13.55 -9.66 -39.13
C SER A 83 14.85 -10.48 -39.02
N THR A 84 16.00 -9.81 -38.89
CA THR A 84 17.31 -10.46 -38.76
C THR A 84 17.44 -11.26 -37.46
N ASP A 85 16.88 -10.76 -36.36
CA ASP A 85 16.88 -11.47 -35.08
C ASP A 85 15.91 -12.66 -35.07
N LEU A 86 14.77 -12.56 -35.76
CA LEU A 86 13.87 -13.70 -35.95
C LEU A 86 14.51 -14.82 -36.78
N GLU A 87 15.34 -14.49 -37.77
CA GLU A 87 16.11 -15.47 -38.53
C GLU A 87 17.15 -16.17 -37.65
N ARG A 88 17.91 -15.41 -36.84
CA ARG A 88 18.87 -15.95 -35.87
C ARG A 88 18.19 -16.89 -34.88
N LEU A 89 17.03 -16.48 -34.36
CA LEU A 89 16.26 -17.31 -33.43
C LEU A 89 15.74 -18.58 -34.11
N THR A 90 15.31 -18.49 -35.37
CA THR A 90 14.91 -19.65 -36.16
C THR A 90 16.05 -20.65 -36.33
N VAL A 91 17.26 -20.20 -36.64
CA VAL A 91 18.45 -21.06 -36.74
C VAL A 91 18.78 -21.69 -35.39
N LEU A 92 18.70 -20.92 -34.29
CA LEU A 92 18.96 -21.43 -32.95
C LEU A 92 17.97 -22.54 -32.57
N VAL A 93 16.68 -22.33 -32.83
CA VAL A 93 15.64 -23.34 -32.57
C VAL A 93 15.89 -24.57 -33.42
N GLN A 94 16.17 -24.42 -34.73
CA GLN A 94 16.48 -25.56 -35.62
C GLN A 94 17.65 -26.41 -35.10
N ASN A 95 18.72 -25.76 -34.65
CA ASN A 95 19.89 -26.44 -34.09
C ASN A 95 19.55 -27.14 -32.76
N ALA A 96 18.78 -26.49 -31.89
CA ALA A 96 18.41 -27.04 -30.59
C ALA A 96 17.53 -28.30 -30.71
N VAL A 97 16.64 -28.35 -31.69
CA VAL A 97 15.74 -29.49 -31.89
C VAL A 97 16.34 -30.60 -32.77
N GLY A 98 17.51 -30.35 -33.36
CA GLY A 98 18.13 -31.28 -34.32
C GLY A 98 17.35 -31.39 -35.62
N TYR A 99 16.91 -30.25 -36.16
CA TYR A 99 16.14 -30.13 -37.40
C TYR A 99 16.80 -30.88 -38.55
N ASP A 100 16.03 -31.72 -39.23
CA ASP A 100 16.49 -32.50 -40.39
C ASP A 100 15.51 -32.36 -41.56
N VAL A 101 16.01 -31.77 -42.66
CA VAL A 101 15.25 -31.59 -43.90
C VAL A 101 14.88 -32.94 -44.52
N THR A 102 15.73 -33.96 -44.38
CA THR A 102 15.52 -35.29 -44.98
C THR A 102 14.41 -36.07 -44.28
N ARG A 103 14.18 -35.81 -42.98
CA ARG A 103 13.01 -36.31 -42.22
C ARG A 103 11.73 -35.53 -42.54
N GLY A 104 11.81 -34.42 -43.26
CA GLY A 104 10.69 -33.53 -43.54
C GLY A 104 10.25 -32.71 -42.33
N ASP A 105 11.22 -32.37 -41.45
CA ASP A 105 10.97 -31.54 -40.29
C ASP A 105 10.54 -30.12 -40.70
N ARG A 106 9.81 -29.43 -39.82
CA ARG A 106 9.41 -28.04 -40.04
C ARG A 106 9.51 -27.25 -38.75
N VAL A 107 10.17 -26.09 -38.81
CA VAL A 107 10.27 -25.14 -37.71
C VAL A 107 9.73 -23.80 -38.19
N ILE A 108 8.81 -23.22 -37.43
CA ILE A 108 8.25 -21.89 -37.69
C ILE A 108 8.40 -21.05 -36.42
N VAL A 109 8.94 -19.85 -36.57
CA VAL A 109 9.04 -18.85 -35.51
C VAL A 109 8.24 -17.64 -35.95
N VAL A 110 7.32 -17.18 -35.10
CA VAL A 110 6.52 -15.98 -35.36
C VAL A 110 6.58 -15.03 -34.16
N ASN A 111 6.68 -13.73 -34.44
CA ASN A 111 6.47 -12.72 -33.42
C ASN A 111 4.98 -12.40 -33.30
N THR A 112 4.40 -12.55 -32.12
CA THR A 112 2.99 -12.27 -31.84
C THR A 112 2.87 -11.61 -30.45
N PRO A 113 2.08 -10.53 -30.30
CA PRO A 113 2.06 -9.78 -29.06
C PRO A 113 1.29 -10.62 -28.05
N PHE A 114 1.91 -10.97 -26.95
CA PHE A 114 1.19 -11.70 -25.92
C PHE A 114 0.34 -10.70 -25.15
N LEU A 115 -0.96 -11.01 -25.05
CA LEU A 115 -1.83 -10.35 -24.09
C LEU A 115 -1.36 -10.80 -22.71
N ARG A 116 -0.49 -10.00 -22.10
CA ARG A 116 -0.42 -10.00 -20.65
C ARG A 116 -1.72 -9.35 -20.21
N LEU A 117 -2.65 -10.17 -19.73
CA LEU A 117 -3.44 -9.70 -18.61
C LEU A 117 -2.40 -9.48 -17.51
N ASP A 118 -1.76 -8.31 -17.51
CA ASP A 118 -1.33 -7.78 -16.23
C ASP A 118 -2.54 -8.00 -15.33
N PRO A 119 -2.39 -8.70 -14.18
CA PRO A 119 -3.48 -8.75 -13.24
C PRO A 119 -3.83 -7.31 -13.07
N GLU A 120 -4.99 -6.96 -13.64
CA GLU A 120 -5.53 -5.64 -13.63
C GLU A 120 -5.30 -5.25 -12.19
N VAL A 121 -4.53 -4.19 -11.97
CA VAL A 121 -4.61 -3.42 -10.73
C VAL A 121 -6.09 -3.19 -10.64
N ALA A 122 -6.80 -4.10 -9.96
CA ALA A 122 -8.19 -4.39 -10.25
C ALA A 122 -8.86 -3.05 -10.07
N ALA A 123 -9.27 -2.41 -11.17
CA ALA A 123 -9.42 -0.95 -11.24
C ALA A 123 -10.00 -0.50 -9.91
N PRO A 124 -9.20 0.16 -9.03
CA PRO A 124 -9.30 0.02 -7.58
C PRO A 124 -10.76 0.04 -7.27
N ILE A 125 -11.35 -1.15 -6.99
CA ILE A 125 -12.77 -1.27 -6.67
C ILE A 125 -12.97 -0.16 -5.67
N ALA A 126 -13.66 0.92 -6.07
CA ALA A 126 -13.54 2.18 -5.37
C ALA A 126 -13.96 1.89 -3.95
N LEU A 127 -12.97 1.71 -3.06
CA LEU A 127 -13.19 1.16 -1.73
C LEU A 127 -14.19 2.15 -1.15
N LYS A 128 -15.34 1.64 -0.73
CA LYS A 128 -16.41 2.49 -0.22
C LYS A 128 -15.79 3.46 0.75
N LEU A 129 -16.20 4.73 0.75
CA LEU A 129 -15.49 5.79 1.47
C LEU A 129 -15.18 5.42 2.94
N TRP A 130 -16.02 4.61 3.59
CA TRP A 130 -15.84 4.12 4.97
C TRP A 130 -14.84 2.96 5.16
N GLU A 131 -14.46 2.24 4.09
CA GLU A 131 -13.43 1.19 4.09
C GLU A 131 -12.02 1.76 3.95
N GLN A 132 -11.90 3.05 3.61
CA GLN A 132 -10.61 3.72 3.51
C GLN A 132 -10.11 4.16 4.89
N ASP A 133 -8.87 3.84 5.23
CA ASP A 133 -8.25 4.24 6.51
C ASP A 133 -8.28 5.76 6.73
N ILE A 134 -8.23 6.53 5.63
CA ILE A 134 -8.25 7.99 5.68
C ILE A 134 -9.60 8.54 6.19
N PHE A 135 -10.70 7.81 6.02
CA PHE A 135 -12.02 8.21 6.49
C PHE A 135 -12.11 8.15 8.01
N TRP A 136 -11.64 7.07 8.62
CA TRP A 136 -11.59 6.95 10.08
C TRP A 136 -10.64 7.95 10.71
N LEU A 137 -9.50 8.23 10.06
CA LEU A 137 -8.59 9.27 10.48
C LEU A 137 -9.26 10.66 10.43
N ALA A 138 -9.86 11.03 9.30
CA ALA A 138 -10.57 12.29 9.13
C ALA A 138 -11.75 12.42 10.11
N LEU A 139 -12.51 11.35 10.33
CA LEU A 139 -13.63 11.32 11.25
C LEU A 139 -13.19 11.58 12.70
N LYS A 140 -12.05 11.03 13.12
CA LYS A 140 -11.49 11.26 14.46
C LYS A 140 -11.08 12.73 14.66
N TRP A 141 -10.44 13.34 13.67
CA TRP A 141 -10.11 14.77 13.69
C TRP A 141 -11.38 15.63 13.71
N PHE A 142 -12.36 15.29 12.88
CA PHE A 142 -13.64 16.00 12.83
C PHE A 142 -14.36 15.93 14.18
N LEU A 143 -14.43 14.76 14.82
CA LEU A 143 -15.01 14.61 16.16
C LEU A 143 -14.25 15.45 17.20
N GLY A 144 -12.91 15.48 17.13
CA GLY A 144 -12.09 16.30 18.03
C GLY A 144 -12.37 17.79 17.88
N VAL A 145 -12.43 18.30 16.64
CA VAL A 145 -12.76 19.70 16.36
C VAL A 145 -14.20 20.02 16.78
N ALA A 146 -15.15 19.13 16.49
CA ALA A 146 -16.54 19.29 16.89
C ALA A 146 -16.70 19.33 18.41
N ALA A 147 -16.01 18.45 19.16
CA ALA A 147 -16.02 18.46 20.62
C ALA A 147 -15.39 19.74 21.18
N PHE A 148 -14.28 20.21 20.60
CA PHE A 148 -13.65 21.47 21.00
C PHE A 148 -14.56 22.69 20.78
N LEU A 149 -15.20 22.78 19.60
CA LEU A 149 -16.19 23.82 19.33
C LEU A 149 -17.39 23.71 20.27
N MET A 150 -17.88 22.51 20.55
CA MET A 150 -18.97 22.30 21.51
C MET A 150 -18.62 22.86 22.89
N VAL A 151 -17.41 22.63 23.40
CA VAL A 151 -16.96 23.21 24.68
C VAL A 151 -16.90 24.74 24.62
N ILE A 152 -16.42 25.33 23.52
CA ILE A 152 -16.41 26.78 23.36
C ILE A 152 -17.84 27.35 23.39
N PHE A 153 -18.77 26.77 22.63
CA PHE A 153 -20.14 27.26 22.59
C PHE A 153 -20.92 26.97 23.88
N MET A 154 -20.62 25.86 24.56
CA MET A 154 -21.35 25.43 25.76
C MET A 154 -20.78 26.01 27.06
N VAL A 155 -19.48 26.35 27.13
CA VAL A 155 -18.82 26.85 28.35
C VAL A 155 -18.31 28.27 28.17
N LEU A 156 -17.56 28.56 27.10
CA LEU A 156 -16.92 29.86 26.92
C LEU A 156 -17.94 30.95 26.57
N ARG A 157 -18.87 30.68 25.65
CA ARG A 157 -19.99 31.59 25.31
C ARG A 157 -20.84 31.99 26.53
N PRO A 158 -21.36 31.06 27.35
CA PRO A 158 -22.18 31.46 28.51
C PRO A 158 -21.37 32.13 29.61
N THR A 159 -20.10 31.80 29.83
CA THR A 159 -19.28 32.50 30.83
C THR A 159 -18.98 33.94 30.42
N LEU A 160 -18.64 34.18 29.14
CA LEU A 160 -18.48 35.53 28.61
C LEU A 160 -19.79 36.32 28.67
N ASN A 161 -20.91 35.72 28.25
CA ASN A 161 -22.23 36.37 28.32
C ASN A 161 -22.60 36.75 29.77
N ARG A 162 -22.37 35.86 30.75
CA ARG A 162 -22.60 36.15 32.18
C ARG A 162 -21.74 37.31 32.69
N LEU A 163 -20.47 37.37 32.28
CA LEU A 163 -19.58 38.47 32.67
C LEU A 163 -19.98 39.80 32.02
N THR A 164 -20.42 39.78 30.77
CA THR A 164 -20.89 41.00 30.08
C THR A 164 -22.23 41.48 30.60
N GLU A 165 -23.17 40.59 30.94
CA GLU A 165 -24.45 40.96 31.57
C GLU A 165 -24.22 41.58 32.96
N ASN A 166 -23.32 41.00 33.75
CA ASN A 166 -22.92 41.57 35.03
C ASN A 166 -22.21 42.92 34.87
N SER A 167 -21.34 43.07 33.87
CA SER A 167 -20.69 44.34 33.56
C SER A 167 -21.68 45.42 33.11
N GLN A 168 -22.68 45.07 32.30
CA GLN A 168 -23.76 45.99 31.92
C GLN A 168 -24.61 46.40 33.12
N LYS A 169 -24.94 45.44 34.01
CA LYS A 169 -25.69 45.72 35.24
C LYS A 169 -24.91 46.61 36.21
N ILE A 170 -23.60 46.38 36.36
CA ILE A 170 -22.69 47.23 37.14
C ILE A 170 -22.60 48.63 36.52
N LYS A 171 -22.51 48.74 35.19
CA LYS A 171 -22.46 50.03 34.48
C LYS A 171 -23.79 50.80 34.57
N GLU A 172 -24.93 50.10 34.56
CA GLU A 172 -26.25 50.70 34.81
C GLU A 172 -26.39 51.16 36.27
N LEU A 173 -25.90 50.35 37.23
CA LEU A 173 -25.86 50.70 38.65
C LEU A 173 -24.94 51.89 38.91
N GLU A 174 -23.76 51.97 38.28
CA GLU A 174 -22.88 53.13 38.34
C GLU A 174 -23.51 54.36 37.68
N GLY A 175 -24.22 54.20 36.56
CA GLY A 175 -24.97 55.28 35.92
C GLY A 175 -26.09 55.83 36.83
N ARG A 176 -26.83 54.94 37.49
CA ARG A 176 -27.86 55.30 38.48
C ARG A 176 -27.25 55.89 39.76
N HIS A 177 -26.13 55.38 40.22
CA HIS A 177 -25.43 55.88 41.40
C HIS A 177 -24.83 57.26 41.14
N LYS A 178 -24.28 57.51 39.94
CA LYS A 178 -23.79 58.83 39.52
C LYS A 178 -24.93 59.84 39.37
N ALA A 179 -26.09 59.42 38.87
CA ALA A 179 -27.30 60.25 38.81
C ALA A 179 -27.87 60.55 40.21
N ALA A 180 -27.88 59.57 41.12
CA ALA A 180 -28.30 59.74 42.51
C ALA A 180 -27.33 60.62 43.30
N LEU A 181 -26.02 60.47 43.08
CA LEU A 181 -24.99 61.30 43.72
C LEU A 181 -25.06 62.76 43.24
N HIS A 182 -25.36 62.99 41.96
CA HIS A 182 -25.63 64.33 41.44
C HIS A 182 -26.89 64.96 42.08
N ALA A 183 -27.96 64.17 42.30
CA ALA A 183 -29.17 64.64 42.98
C ALA A 183 -28.99 64.87 44.49
N VAL A 184 -28.05 64.18 45.14
CA VAL A 184 -27.70 64.40 46.56
C VAL A 184 -26.78 65.62 46.72
N MET A 185 -25.83 65.81 45.80
CA MET A 185 -24.92 66.96 45.81
C MET A 185 -25.63 68.29 45.47
N GLU A 186 -26.73 68.23 44.70
CA GLU A 186 -27.64 69.38 44.47
C GLU A 186 -28.48 69.72 45.72
N ASN A 187 -28.62 68.81 46.68
CA ASN A 187 -29.40 68.98 47.90
C ASN A 187 -28.56 69.07 49.19
N SER A 188 -27.23 69.14 49.09
CA SER A 188 -26.32 69.25 50.24
C SER A 188 -25.66 70.63 50.32
N ASP A 189 -26.45 71.70 50.16
CA ASP A 189 -26.07 73.05 50.58
C ASP A 189 -26.53 73.28 52.03
N GLY A 190 -25.70 72.82 52.96
CA GLY A 190 -25.82 73.17 54.37
C GLY A 190 -25.95 71.96 55.29
N LEU A 191 -24.84 71.52 55.87
CA LEU A 191 -24.80 70.88 57.19
C LEU A 191 -23.45 71.18 57.84
N THR A 192 -23.55 71.87 58.97
CA THR A 192 -22.49 72.48 59.77
C THR A 192 -21.70 71.43 60.53
N GLU A 193 -20.38 71.52 60.50
CA GLU A 193 -19.45 70.69 61.25
C GLU A 193 -19.15 71.35 62.61
N THR A 194 -19.53 70.72 63.72
CA THR A 194 -19.16 71.15 65.07
C THR A 194 -18.23 70.13 65.70
N ILE A 195 -16.97 70.54 65.90
CA ILE A 195 -15.90 69.73 66.48
C ILE A 195 -15.93 69.90 68.02
N GLY A 196 -16.10 68.79 68.76
CA GLY A 196 -15.91 68.74 70.21
C GLY A 196 -14.44 68.50 70.60
N PRO A 197 -14.00 68.85 71.82
CA PRO A 197 -12.59 69.13 72.10
C PRO A 197 -11.67 67.92 72.33
N ASP A 198 -12.16 66.67 72.26
CA ASP A 198 -11.41 65.48 72.72
C ASP A 198 -11.20 64.40 71.65
N GLY A 199 -11.07 64.77 70.36
CA GLY A 199 -10.35 63.98 69.34
C GLY A 199 -10.69 62.50 69.18
N LYS A 200 -11.89 62.04 69.58
CA LYS A 200 -12.30 60.64 69.52
C LYS A 200 -13.60 60.51 68.73
N VAL A 201 -13.47 60.07 67.48
CA VAL A 201 -14.60 59.78 66.59
C VAL A 201 -15.20 58.45 67.02
N THR A 202 -16.36 58.48 67.69
CA THR A 202 -17.11 57.27 68.04
C THR A 202 -18.34 57.18 67.13
N LEU A 203 -18.36 56.18 66.24
CA LEU A 203 -19.56 55.81 65.48
C LEU A 203 -20.26 54.69 66.25
N ASN A 204 -21.28 55.07 67.02
CA ASN A 204 -22.11 54.14 67.78
C ASN A 204 -23.24 53.64 66.87
N SER A 205 -23.15 52.42 66.34
CA SER A 205 -24.27 51.76 65.64
C SER A 205 -24.40 50.30 66.09
N PRO A 206 -25.58 49.85 66.54
CA PRO A 206 -25.77 48.56 67.18
C PRO A 206 -26.09 47.49 66.13
N ASN A 207 -25.11 47.02 65.37
CA ASN A 207 -25.22 45.75 64.64
C ASN A 207 -23.83 45.25 64.23
N LYS A 208 -23.40 44.21 64.97
CA LYS A 208 -22.56 43.07 64.54
C LYS A 208 -21.54 43.39 63.43
N ASN A 209 -20.30 43.60 63.87
CA ASN A 209 -19.09 43.65 63.04
C ASN A 209 -19.11 42.57 61.95
N LEU A 210 -19.27 43.01 60.71
CA LEU A 210 -19.20 42.21 59.48
C LEU A 210 -17.76 42.19 58.95
N LEU A 211 -16.82 41.74 59.76
CA LEU A 211 -15.47 41.43 59.32
C LEU A 211 -15.09 40.06 59.90
N PRO A 212 -15.05 38.99 59.09
CA PRO A 212 -14.60 37.69 59.55
C PRO A 212 -13.11 37.78 59.91
N SER A 213 -12.77 37.43 61.15
CA SER A 213 -11.39 37.21 61.56
C SER A 213 -10.96 35.81 61.06
N PRO A 214 -9.70 35.59 60.63
CA PRO A 214 -9.26 34.31 60.06
C PRO A 214 -9.44 33.08 60.97
N ASP A 215 -9.56 33.28 62.28
CA ASP A 215 -9.62 32.19 63.26
C ASP A 215 -11.03 31.58 63.40
N ASP A 216 -12.12 32.36 63.26
CA ASP A 216 -13.51 31.89 63.48
C ASP A 216 -13.93 30.68 62.63
N ARG A 217 -13.22 30.44 61.52
CA ARG A 217 -13.49 29.30 60.63
C ARG A 217 -13.10 27.96 61.23
N LEU A 218 -12.15 27.92 62.17
CA LEU A 218 -11.66 26.68 62.78
C LEU A 218 -12.62 26.22 63.89
N GLU A 219 -13.07 27.14 64.73
CA GLU A 219 -14.10 26.88 65.75
C GLU A 219 -15.40 26.39 65.11
N ASP A 220 -15.87 27.02 64.03
CA ASP A 220 -17.05 26.58 63.28
C ASP A 220 -16.90 25.14 62.72
N GLN A 221 -15.69 24.76 62.28
CA GLN A 221 -15.38 23.41 61.80
C GLN A 221 -15.34 22.38 62.93
N ILE A 222 -14.81 22.76 64.10
CA ILE A 222 -14.77 21.89 65.28
C ILE A 222 -16.18 21.64 65.79
N ASP A 223 -17.02 22.66 65.83
CA ASP A 223 -18.42 22.54 66.26
C ASP A 223 -19.25 21.72 65.27
N MET A 224 -19.02 21.89 63.97
CA MET A 224 -19.65 21.07 62.94
C MET A 224 -19.26 19.59 63.06
N VAL A 225 -17.97 19.30 63.29
CA VAL A 225 -17.47 17.94 63.47
C VAL A 225 -18.01 17.31 64.77
N ARG A 226 -18.06 18.07 65.86
CA ARG A 226 -18.62 17.62 67.14
C ARG A 226 -20.10 17.25 66.99
N ASN A 227 -20.87 18.05 66.26
CA ASN A 227 -22.28 17.75 66.00
C ASN A 227 -22.43 16.51 65.10
N MET A 228 -21.61 16.38 64.05
CA MET A 228 -21.67 15.23 63.14
C MET A 228 -21.28 13.89 63.80
N VAL A 229 -20.34 13.93 64.76
CA VAL A 229 -19.98 12.75 65.59
C VAL A 229 -21.11 12.34 66.53
N THR A 230 -21.91 13.30 67.00
CA THR A 230 -23.04 13.04 67.88
C THR A 230 -24.22 12.45 67.10
N ASP A 231 -24.43 12.91 65.87
CA ASP A 231 -25.56 12.51 65.03
C ASP A 231 -25.33 11.18 64.28
N ASP A 232 -24.11 10.89 63.79
CA ASP A 232 -23.82 9.73 62.94
C ASP A 232 -22.45 9.09 63.25
N PRO A 233 -22.29 8.41 64.40
CA PRO A 233 -20.99 7.84 64.81
C PRO A 233 -20.47 6.75 63.84
N ASP A 234 -21.37 5.99 63.20
CA ASP A 234 -21.01 4.90 62.30
C ASP A 234 -20.30 5.39 61.02
N ARG A 235 -20.66 6.57 60.52
CA ARG A 235 -20.03 7.16 59.32
C ARG A 235 -18.62 7.64 59.60
N VAL A 236 -18.37 8.17 60.79
CA VAL A 236 -17.04 8.64 61.21
C VAL A 236 -16.10 7.45 61.42
N ALA A 237 -16.60 6.34 61.97
CA ALA A 237 -15.84 5.10 62.11
C ALA A 237 -15.39 4.52 60.74
N GLN A 238 -16.24 4.61 59.71
CA GLN A 238 -15.88 4.18 58.35
C GLN A 238 -14.71 4.97 57.74
N VAL A 239 -14.62 6.28 58.04
CA VAL A 239 -13.53 7.13 57.54
C VAL A 239 -12.21 6.79 58.25
N ILE A 240 -12.25 6.58 59.56
CA ILE A 240 -11.06 6.15 60.33
C ILE A 240 -10.60 4.75 59.89
N GLN A 241 -11.54 3.83 59.63
CA GLN A 241 -11.22 2.51 59.11
C GLN A 241 -10.62 2.57 57.70
N GLY A 242 -11.07 3.51 56.86
CA GLY A 242 -10.50 3.79 55.55
C GLY A 242 -9.03 4.23 55.62
N TRP A 243 -8.66 5.00 56.64
CA TRP A 243 -7.28 5.44 56.84
C TRP A 243 -6.38 4.38 57.45
N SER A 244 -6.94 3.48 58.28
CA SER A 244 -6.19 2.33 58.81
C SER A 244 -5.94 1.24 57.76
N ASN A 245 -6.75 1.16 56.71
CA ASN A 245 -6.57 0.20 55.61
C ASN A 245 -5.70 0.76 54.46
N SER A 246 -5.26 2.02 54.53
CA SER A 246 -4.40 2.65 53.54
C SER A 246 -2.90 2.62 53.88
N GLU A 247 -2.50 1.74 54.81
CA GLU A 247 -1.10 1.37 55.10
C GLU A 247 -0.86 -0.13 54.86
#